data_AF-A0A2W6D3C6-F1
#
_entry.id   AF-A0A2W6D3C6-F1
#
_cell.length_a   1.000
_cell.length_b   1.000
_cell.length_c   1.000
_cell.angle_alpha   90.00
_cell.angle_beta   90.00
_cell.angle_gamma   90.00
#
_symmetry.space_group_name_H-M   'P 1'
#
loop_
_entity.id
_entity.type
_entity.pdbx_description
1 polymer ?
#
loop_
_entity_poly.entity_id
_entity_poly.type
_entity_poly.pdbx_seq_one_letter_code
_entity_poly.pdbx_strand_id
1 'polypeptide(L)'
;MTPLRCAVLLGYDPTTGTASTPVAAIAAHGDRLAVSWMPFTDGRSEAWRDTLADVLASAEVDWPAQLDTWATTSSTTQALELVDPPEAGDLHDAAEQVLDALLACPATPPTAAPPREGHAHGTVS
;
A
#
# COMPACT_ATOMS: atom_id res chain seq x y z
N MET A 1 -15.02 12.78 17.85
CA MET A 1 -13.66 12.23 17.82
C MET A 1 -13.52 11.49 16.50
N THR A 2 -12.49 11.79 15.71
CA THR A 2 -12.25 11.15 14.42
C THR A 2 -11.72 9.73 14.68
N PRO A 3 -12.25 8.68 14.03
CA PRO A 3 -11.74 7.32 14.24
C PRO A 3 -10.31 7.18 13.73
N LEU A 4 -9.57 6.23 14.31
CA LEU A 4 -8.27 5.79 13.78
C LEU A 4 -8.46 5.26 12.35
N ARG A 5 -7.64 5.72 11.42
CA ARG A 5 -7.58 5.22 10.04
C ARG A 5 -6.23 4.59 9.80
N CYS A 6 -6.23 3.41 9.17
CA CYS A 6 -5.00 2.74 8.75
C CYS A 6 -5.03 2.49 7.24
N ALA A 7 -3.85 2.54 6.63
CA ALA A 7 -3.71 2.27 5.21
C ALA A 7 -2.35 1.66 4.88
N VAL A 8 -2.28 1.04 3.71
CA VAL A 8 -1.06 0.53 3.10
C VAL A 8 -0.69 1.43 1.94
N LEU A 9 0.55 1.92 1.94
CA LEU A 9 1.12 2.65 0.82
C LEU A 9 1.66 1.65 -0.20
N LEU A 10 1.19 1.77 -1.45
CA LEU A 10 1.62 0.92 -2.56
C LEU A 10 2.48 1.70 -3.54
N GLY A 11 3.64 1.13 -3.86
CA GLY A 11 4.51 1.63 -4.92
C GLY A 11 4.31 0.90 -6.25
N TYR A 12 4.69 1.57 -7.33
CA TYR A 12 4.66 1.04 -8.70
C TYR A 12 5.53 -0.21 -8.85
N ASP A 13 4.94 -1.33 -9.25
CA ASP A 13 5.66 -2.51 -9.70
C ASP A 13 5.81 -2.48 -11.23
N PRO A 14 7.05 -2.39 -11.77
CA PRO A 14 7.27 -2.41 -13.21
C PRO A 14 6.89 -3.74 -13.87
N THR A 15 6.80 -4.82 -13.10
CA THR A 15 6.42 -6.16 -13.58
C THR A 15 4.94 -6.24 -13.89
N THR A 16 4.11 -5.67 -13.01
CA THR A 16 2.63 -5.65 -13.19
C THR A 16 2.15 -4.37 -13.86
N GLY A 17 3.00 -3.34 -13.95
CA GLY A 17 2.67 -2.04 -14.53
C GLY A 17 1.70 -1.22 -13.69
N THR A 18 1.56 -1.54 -12.40
CA THR A 18 0.58 -0.94 -11.49
C THR A 18 1.16 -0.80 -10.09
N ALA A 19 0.60 0.11 -9.29
CA ALA A 19 0.88 0.18 -7.86
C ALA A 19 0.27 -1.04 -7.14
N SER A 20 1.12 -1.94 -6.69
CA SER A 20 0.73 -3.23 -6.10
C SER A 20 1.67 -3.72 -5.00
N THR A 21 2.85 -3.11 -4.87
CA THR A 21 3.85 -3.52 -3.88
C THR A 21 3.71 -2.69 -2.61
N PRO A 22 3.44 -3.31 -1.46
CA PRO A 22 3.49 -2.61 -0.18
C PRO A 22 4.87 -2.02 0.06
N VAL A 23 4.92 -0.73 0.41
CA VAL A 23 6.16 -0.03 0.77
C VAL A 23 6.13 0.57 2.18
N ALA A 24 4.94 0.81 2.72
CA ALA A 24 4.75 1.27 4.09
C ALA A 24 3.34 0.96 4.59
N ALA A 25 3.17 1.04 5.90
CA ALA A 25 1.89 1.16 6.57
C ALA A 25 1.79 2.53 7.24
N ILE A 26 0.58 3.07 7.30
CA ILE A 26 0.30 4.33 7.98
C ILE A 26 -0.89 4.21 8.92
N ALA A 27 -0.84 4.96 10.01
CA ALA A 27 -1.92 5.13 10.96
C ALA A 27 -2.16 6.62 11.23
N ALA A 28 -3.40 7.05 11.15
CA ALA A 28 -3.81 8.44 11.19
C ALA A 28 -4.96 8.67 12.18
N HIS A 29 -4.85 9.72 13.01
CA HIS A 29 -5.91 10.13 13.93
C HIS A 29 -5.88 11.66 14.11
N GLY A 30 -6.88 12.34 13.54
CA GLY A 30 -6.91 13.80 13.48
C GLY A 30 -5.75 14.37 12.65
N ASP A 31 -4.98 15.26 13.25
CA ASP A 31 -3.79 15.91 12.67
C ASP A 31 -2.49 15.11 12.89
N ARG A 32 -2.57 13.93 13.52
CA ARG A 32 -1.42 13.07 13.80
C ARG A 32 -1.34 11.89 12.83
N LEU A 33 -0.12 11.59 12.39
CA LEU A 33 0.24 10.50 11.49
C LEU A 33 1.43 9.73 12.06
N ALA A 34 1.39 8.40 11.98
CA ALA A 34 2.55 7.53 12.10
C ALA A 34 2.73 6.74 10.80
N VAL A 35 3.98 6.57 10.39
CA VAL A 35 4.35 5.83 9.18
C VAL A 35 5.42 4.80 9.55
N SER A 36 5.19 3.54 9.19
CA SER A 36 6.18 2.48 9.32
C SER A 36 6.55 1.95 7.93
N TRP A 37 7.83 2.07 7.57
CA TRP A 37 8.34 1.70 6.24
C TRP A 37 8.75 0.23 6.20
N MET A 38 8.55 -0.40 5.05
CA MET A 38 9.06 -1.75 4.81
C MET A 38 10.59 -1.78 4.99
N PRO A 39 11.15 -2.86 5.59
CA PRO A 39 12.59 -2.95 5.87
C PRO A 39 13.44 -3.03 4.59
N PHE A 40 12.86 -3.49 3.47
CA PHE A 40 13.52 -3.53 2.18
C PHE A 40 13.13 -2.27 1.39
N THR A 41 14.12 -1.44 1.08
CA THR A 41 13.91 -0.18 0.36
C THR A 41 14.35 -0.32 -1.10
N ASP A 42 13.49 0.12 -2.01
CA ASP A 42 13.85 0.48 -3.37
C ASP A 42 13.21 1.83 -3.75
N GLY A 43 13.38 2.27 -5.01
CA GLY A 43 12.85 3.54 -5.50
C GLY A 43 11.34 3.73 -5.35
N ARG A 44 10.56 2.66 -5.10
CA ARG A 44 9.11 2.73 -4.81
C ARG A 44 8.81 3.47 -3.51
N SER A 45 9.69 3.36 -2.50
CA SER A 45 9.51 4.05 -1.21
C SER A 45 9.84 5.54 -1.31
N GLU A 46 10.78 5.92 -2.18
CA GLU A 46 11.19 7.32 -2.37
C GLU A 46 10.03 8.18 -2.86
N ALA A 47 9.28 7.67 -3.84
CA ALA A 47 8.16 8.40 -4.42
C ALA A 47 7.06 8.75 -3.38
N TRP A 48 6.79 7.84 -2.41
CA TRP A 48 5.87 8.12 -1.31
C TRP A 48 6.44 9.09 -0.26
N ARG A 49 7.77 9.08 -0.04
CA ARG A 49 8.43 10.03 0.86
C ARG A 49 8.32 11.45 0.33
N ASP A 50 8.52 11.63 -0.97
CA ASP A 50 8.37 12.94 -1.63
C ASP A 50 6.92 13.43 -1.52
N THR A 51 5.94 12.59 -1.85
CA THR A 51 4.51 12.92 -1.69
C THR A 51 4.17 13.35 -0.26
N LEU A 52 4.62 12.58 0.75
CA LEU A 52 4.38 12.92 2.15
C LEU A 52 5.09 14.22 2.56
N ALA A 53 6.32 14.45 2.10
CA ALA A 53 7.07 15.67 2.39
C ALA A 53 6.39 16.90 1.80
N ASP A 54 5.91 16.84 0.56
CA ASP A 54 5.19 17.92 -0.10
C ASP A 54 3.90 18.29 0.64
N VAL A 55 3.15 17.29 1.10
CA VAL A 55 1.90 17.48 1.85
C VAL A 55 2.17 18.07 3.23
N LEU A 56 3.18 17.53 3.95
CA LEU A 56 3.61 18.05 5.25
C LEU A 56 4.12 19.49 5.18
N ALA A 57 4.77 19.86 4.07
CA ALA A 57 5.25 21.23 3.85
C ALA A 57 4.10 22.22 3.58
N SER A 58 2.90 21.74 3.24
CA SER A 58 1.83 22.56 2.66
C SER A 58 0.70 22.96 3.61
N ALA A 59 0.41 22.25 4.72
CA ALA A 59 -0.73 22.61 5.58
C ALA A 59 -0.80 21.89 6.95
N GLU A 60 -1.72 22.35 7.82
CA GLU A 60 -2.41 21.48 8.79
C GLU A 60 -3.33 20.53 8.03
N VAL A 61 -3.09 19.22 8.17
CA VAL A 61 -3.77 18.17 7.39
C VAL A 61 -4.66 17.34 8.31
N ASP A 62 -5.94 17.20 7.95
CA ASP A 62 -6.79 16.14 8.50
C ASP A 62 -6.39 14.82 7.82
N TRP A 63 -5.53 14.05 8.50
CA TRP A 63 -4.94 12.85 7.90
C TRP A 63 -5.99 11.81 7.54
N PRO A 64 -6.95 11.43 8.40
CA PRO A 64 -8.04 10.55 8.02
C PRO A 64 -8.72 10.94 6.69
N ALA A 65 -9.08 12.22 6.51
CA ALA A 65 -9.70 12.70 5.28
C ALA A 65 -8.74 12.66 4.08
N GLN A 66 -7.45 12.94 4.30
CA GLN A 66 -6.42 12.85 3.26
C GLN A 66 -6.23 11.41 2.79
N LEU A 67 -6.26 10.43 3.71
CA LEU A 67 -6.14 9.01 3.35
C LEU A 67 -7.35 8.54 2.54
N ASP A 68 -8.55 8.94 2.94
CA ASP A 68 -9.78 8.65 2.18
C ASP A 68 -9.70 9.28 0.76
N THR A 69 -9.16 10.48 0.65
CA THR A 69 -8.94 11.14 -0.65
C THR A 69 -7.94 10.37 -1.50
N TRP A 70 -6.79 9.98 -0.97
CA TRP A 70 -5.80 9.20 -1.71
C TRP A 70 -6.28 7.81 -2.11
N ALA A 71 -7.08 7.15 -1.26
CA ALA A 71 -7.69 5.86 -1.60
C ALA A 71 -8.65 5.98 -2.80
N THR A 72 -9.40 7.08 -2.86
CA THR A 72 -10.40 7.33 -3.91
C THR A 72 -9.80 7.87 -5.21
N THR A 73 -8.75 8.67 -5.14
CA THR A 73 -8.08 9.29 -6.30
C THR A 73 -6.79 8.58 -6.70
N SER A 74 -6.62 7.31 -6.30
CA SER A 74 -5.38 6.56 -6.51
C SER A 74 -4.94 6.55 -7.97
N SER A 75 -3.63 6.64 -8.19
CA SER A 75 -3.01 6.68 -9.51
C SER A 75 -2.41 5.31 -9.87
N THR A 76 -2.09 5.10 -11.15
CA THR A 76 -1.43 3.85 -11.59
C THR A 76 0.00 3.69 -11.05
N THR A 77 0.67 4.77 -10.65
CA THR A 77 2.07 4.77 -10.20
C THR A 77 2.23 4.86 -8.68
N GLN A 78 1.24 5.38 -7.97
CA GLN A 78 1.15 5.41 -6.52
C GLN A 78 -0.31 5.17 -6.12
N ALA A 79 -0.53 4.18 -5.26
CA ALA A 79 -1.86 3.85 -4.76
C ALA A 79 -1.83 3.65 -3.25
N LEU A 80 -3.00 3.81 -2.64
CA LEU A 80 -3.20 3.63 -1.21
C LEU A 80 -4.42 2.73 -1.01
N GLU A 81 -4.27 1.74 -0.15
CA GLU A 81 -5.36 0.84 0.23
C GLU A 81 -5.71 1.04 1.70
N LEU A 82 -6.98 1.36 1.96
CA LEU A 82 -7.49 1.45 3.33
C LEU A 82 -7.64 0.03 3.91
N VAL A 83 -7.24 -0.12 5.16
CA VAL A 83 -7.37 -1.37 5.90
C VAL A 83 -8.13 -1.16 7.20
N ASP A 84 -8.65 -2.24 7.75
CA ASP A 84 -9.29 -2.19 9.06
C ASP A 84 -8.28 -1.76 10.13
N PRO A 85 -8.67 -0.84 11.05
CA PRO A 85 -7.78 -0.38 12.10
C PRO A 85 -7.49 -1.53 13.09
N PRO A 86 -6.22 -1.77 13.45
CA PRO A 86 -5.85 -2.80 14.42
C PRO A 86 -6.22 -2.38 15.85
N GLU A 87 -6.22 -3.35 16.77
CA GLU A 87 -6.37 -3.10 18.20
C GLU A 87 -5.02 -2.63 18.79
N ALA A 88 -4.68 -1.37 18.54
CA ALA A 88 -3.44 -0.75 19.01
C ALA A 88 -3.71 0.40 19.99
N GLY A 89 -2.81 0.57 20.96
CA GLY A 89 -2.88 1.63 21.96
C GLY A 89 -2.32 2.98 21.49
N ASP A 90 -1.43 2.96 20.49
CA ASP A 90 -0.81 4.15 19.89
C ASP A 90 -0.77 4.04 18.34
N LEU A 91 -0.59 5.18 17.68
CA LEU A 91 -0.47 5.26 16.21
C LEU A 91 0.75 4.49 15.68
N HIS A 92 1.89 4.55 16.36
CA HIS A 92 3.09 3.85 15.90
C HIS A 92 2.88 2.35 15.95
N ASP A 93 2.39 1.85 17.09
CA ASP A 93 2.03 0.43 17.27
C ASP A 93 1.00 -0.01 16.23
N ALA A 94 0.02 0.84 15.89
CA ALA A 94 -0.96 0.52 14.85
C ALA A 94 -0.31 0.34 13.48
N ALA A 95 0.58 1.26 13.08
CA ALA A 95 1.29 1.17 11.81
C ALA A 95 2.23 -0.05 11.78
N GLU A 96 2.92 -0.34 12.88
CA GLU A 96 3.77 -1.53 12.99
C GLU A 96 2.96 -2.84 12.92
N GLN A 97 1.82 -2.94 13.61
CA GLN A 97 0.97 -4.13 13.55
C GLN A 97 0.44 -4.40 12.14
N VAL A 98 0.07 -3.35 11.38
CA VAL A 98 -0.31 -3.50 9.97
C VAL A 98 0.88 -4.01 9.16
N LEU A 99 2.08 -3.45 9.37
CA LEU A 99 3.29 -3.87 8.67
C LEU A 99 3.65 -5.33 8.98
N ASP A 100 3.61 -5.72 10.25
CA ASP A 100 3.86 -7.08 10.71
C ASP A 100 2.86 -8.06 10.10
N ALA A 101 1.58 -7.68 10.00
CA ALA A 101 0.57 -8.50 9.35
C ALA A 101 0.88 -8.69 7.84
N LEU A 102 1.35 -7.64 7.15
CA LEU A 102 1.77 -7.73 5.75
C LEU A 102 3.01 -8.62 5.58
N LEU A 103 4.00 -8.50 6.47
CA LEU A 103 5.23 -9.30 6.45
C LEU A 103 5.00 -10.76 6.83
N ALA A 104 4.04 -11.02 7.74
CA ALA A 104 3.64 -12.35 8.14
C ALA A 104 2.76 -13.04 7.09
N CYS A 105 2.14 -12.28 6.19
CA CYS A 105 1.39 -12.82 5.07
C CYS A 105 2.39 -13.49 4.12
N PRO A 106 2.38 -14.84 4.00
CA PRO A 106 3.28 -15.49 3.06
C PRO A 106 2.95 -14.93 1.68
N ALA A 107 3.94 -14.35 1.01
CA ALA A 107 3.82 -14.02 -0.40
C ALA A 107 3.34 -15.31 -1.08
N THR A 108 2.07 -15.36 -1.45
CA THR A 108 1.56 -16.50 -2.19
C THR A 108 2.36 -16.44 -3.48
N PRO A 109 3.26 -17.41 -3.75
CA PRO A 109 3.99 -17.38 -5.01
C PRO A 109 2.91 -17.31 -6.09
N PRO A 110 3.07 -16.46 -7.13
CA PRO A 110 2.06 -16.36 -8.17
C PRO A 110 1.80 -17.78 -8.63
N THR A 111 0.58 -18.28 -8.41
CA THR A 111 0.17 -19.60 -8.88
C THR A 111 0.55 -19.63 -10.34
N ALA A 112 1.56 -20.44 -10.68
CA ALA A 112 2.00 -20.62 -12.04
C ALA A 112 0.73 -20.93 -12.83
N ALA A 113 0.30 -19.98 -13.66
CA ALA A 113 -0.86 -20.17 -14.49
C ALA A 113 -0.63 -21.51 -15.21
N PRO A 114 -1.59 -22.46 -15.17
CA PRO A 114 -1.42 -23.70 -15.90
C PRO A 114 -1.08 -23.33 -17.35
N PRO A 115 -0.12 -24.02 -17.99
CA PRO A 115 0.23 -23.73 -19.37
C PRO A 115 -1.07 -23.72 -20.16
N ARG A 116 -1.37 -22.59 -20.82
CA ARG A 116 -2.45 -22.52 -21.79
C ARG A 116 -2.17 -23.67 -22.75
N GLU A 117 -3.03 -24.68 -22.77
CA GLU A 117 -2.94 -25.76 -23.74
C GLU A 117 -2.85 -25.11 -25.11
N GLY A 118 -1.65 -25.17 -25.67
CA GLY A 118 -1.38 -24.70 -27.01
C GLY A 118 -2.32 -25.45 -27.94
N HIS A 119 -3.04 -24.69 -28.74
CA HIS A 119 -3.78 -25.16 -29.90
C HIS A 119 -3.04 -26.34 -30.56
N ALA A 120 -3.60 -27.54 -30.44
CA ALA A 120 -3.26 -28.63 -31.34
C ALA A 120 -3.86 -28.27 -32.71
N HIS A 121 -3.08 -27.53 -33.49
CA HIS A 121 -3.20 -27.53 -34.94
C HIS A 121 -2.82 -28.92 -35.47
N GLY A 122 -3.72 -29.53 -36.25
CA GLY A 122 -3.46 -30.71 -37.09
C GLY A 122 -4.43 -31.86 -36.80
N THR A 123 -5.07 -32.50 -37.77
CA THR A 123 -4.82 -32.58 -39.21
C THR A 123 -6.10 -32.91 -39.97
N VAL A 124 -6.18 -32.38 -41.19
CA VAL A 124 -7.05 -32.87 -42.27
C VAL A 124 -6.61 -34.27 -42.69
N SER A 125 -7.54 -35.22 -42.71
CA SER A 125 -7.72 -36.25 -43.76
C SER A 125 -9.07 -36.93 -43.55
#